data_AF-A0A7Y7QKJ5-F1
#
_entry.id   AF-A0A7Y7QKJ5-F1
#
_cell.length_a   1.000
_cell.length_b   1.000
_cell.length_c   1.000
_cell.angle_alpha   90.00
_cell.angle_beta   90.00
_cell.angle_gamma   90.00
#
_symmetry.space_group_name_H-M   'P 1'
#
loop_
_entity.id
_entity.type
_entity.pdbx_description
1 polymer ?
#
loop_
_entity_poly.entity_id
_entity_poly.type
_entity_poly.pdbx_seq_one_letter_code
_entity_poly.pdbx_strand_id
1 'polypeptide(L)'
;MKKLSMSLKILFNVLLFSFYTLFFIIAGNFLFGLFLTLLDRDIPATDDPIHLKLAILVIFLSLLFTLLFRKFFYLRTFSSEVKKTESKIKQETQEELEIYVNKEIK
;
A
#
# COMPACT_ATOMS: atom_id res chain seq x y z
N MET A 1 -7.91 20.07 12.96
CA MET A 1 -7.31 19.43 11.77
C MET A 1 -8.38 19.33 10.67
N LYS A 2 -8.21 19.99 9.51
CA LYS A 2 -9.16 19.86 8.39
C LYS A 2 -9.17 18.40 7.92
N LYS A 3 -10.37 17.79 7.79
CA LYS A 3 -10.51 16.46 7.18
C LYS A 3 -10.00 16.55 5.74
N LEU A 4 -8.93 15.82 5.43
CA LEU A 4 -8.43 15.69 4.05
C LEU A 4 -9.52 15.02 3.20
N SER A 5 -9.85 15.61 2.04
CA SER A 5 -10.82 15.01 1.12
C SER A 5 -10.29 13.67 0.58
N MET A 6 -11.21 12.77 0.23
CA MET A 6 -10.88 11.44 -0.28
C MET A 6 -9.96 11.51 -1.52
N SER A 7 -10.24 12.43 -2.45
CA SER A 7 -9.43 12.67 -3.64
C SER A 7 -8.01 13.10 -3.29
N LEU A 8 -7.83 13.97 -2.29
CA LEU A 8 -6.50 14.37 -1.82
C LEU A 8 -5.73 13.17 -1.26
N LYS A 9 -6.38 12.30 -0.49
CA LYS A 9 -5.73 11.10 0.07
C LYS A 9 -5.26 10.14 -1.03
N ILE A 10 -6.07 9.95 -2.07
CA ILE A 10 -5.70 9.13 -3.23
C ILE A 10 -4.51 9.76 -3.96
N LEU A 11 -4.54 11.07 -4.21
CA LEU A 11 -3.45 11.78 -4.84
C LEU A 11 -2.14 11.67 -4.05
N PHE A 12 -2.19 11.88 -2.73
CA PHE A 12 -1.04 11.71 -1.85
C PHE A 12 -0.50 10.28 -1.87
N ASN A 13 -1.38 9.28 -1.92
CA ASN A 13 -0.96 7.88 -2.00
C ASN A 13 -0.28 7.58 -3.34
N VAL A 14 -0.81 8.05 -4.46
CA VAL A 14 -0.14 7.89 -5.78
C VAL A 14 1.23 8.57 -5.76
N LEU A 15 1.31 9.79 -5.20
CA LEU A 15 2.57 10.52 -5.11
C LEU A 15 3.60 9.80 -4.23
N LEU A 16 3.17 9.27 -3.07
CA LEU A 16 4.03 8.45 -2.21
C LEU A 16 4.54 7.20 -2.92
N PHE A 17 3.66 6.50 -3.64
CA PHE A 17 4.04 5.30 -4.38
C PHE A 17 5.11 5.62 -5.44
N SER A 18 4.90 6.66 -6.23
CA SER A 18 5.89 7.09 -7.22
C SER A 18 7.22 7.48 -6.58
N PHE A 19 7.17 8.21 -5.46
CA PHE A 19 8.38 8.61 -4.73
C PHE A 19 9.16 7.41 -4.20
N TYR A 20 8.50 6.47 -3.53
CA TYR A 20 9.17 5.26 -3.03
C TYR A 20 9.73 4.42 -4.16
N THR A 21 8.98 4.25 -5.24
CA THR A 21 9.43 3.46 -6.40
C THR A 21 10.70 4.05 -7.01
N LEU A 22 10.74 5.37 -7.22
CA LEU A 22 11.93 6.05 -7.72
C LEU A 22 13.12 5.89 -6.76
N PHE A 23 12.89 6.08 -5.46
CA PHE A 23 13.92 5.91 -4.44
C PHE A 23 14.52 4.50 -4.46
N PHE A 24 13.67 3.46 -4.53
CA PHE A 24 14.13 2.07 -4.56
C PHE A 24 14.84 1.71 -5.87
N ILE A 25 14.45 2.28 -7.01
CA ILE A 25 15.16 2.07 -8.28
C ILE A 25 16.59 2.61 -8.17
N ILE A 26 16.74 3.84 -7.67
CA ILE A 26 18.06 4.47 -7.49
C ILE A 26 18.90 3.66 -6.50
N ALA A 27 18.33 3.31 -5.35
CA ALA A 27 19.01 2.51 -4.33
C ALA A 27 19.39 1.11 -4.87
N GLY A 28 18.50 0.47 -5.63
CA GLY A 28 18.72 -0.84 -6.24
C GLY A 28 19.85 -0.82 -7.26
N ASN A 29 19.89 0.17 -8.16
CA ASN A 29 21.00 0.34 -9.11
C ASN A 29 22.33 0.57 -8.38
N PHE A 30 22.33 1.40 -7.33
CA PHE A 30 23.52 1.66 -6.53
C PHE A 30 24.02 0.39 -5.81
N LEU A 31 23.11 -0.32 -5.15
CA LEU A 31 23.42 -1.59 -4.47
C LEU A 31 23.91 -2.64 -5.46
N PHE A 32 23.30 -2.75 -6.64
CA PHE A 32 23.72 -3.67 -7.68
C PHE A 32 25.16 -3.40 -8.14
N GLY A 33 25.50 -2.14 -8.41
CA GLY A 33 26.87 -1.75 -8.73
C GLY A 33 27.85 -2.12 -7.61
N LEU A 34 27.49 -1.81 -6.36
CA LEU A 34 28.30 -2.15 -5.18
C LEU A 34 28.50 -3.66 -5.02
N PHE A 35 27.46 -4.46 -5.21
CA PHE A 35 27.56 -5.92 -5.17
C PHE A 35 28.47 -6.48 -6.27
N LEU A 36 28.42 -5.93 -7.49
CA LEU A 36 29.32 -6.34 -8.56
C LEU A 36 30.78 -5.99 -8.25
N THR A 37 31.02 -4.81 -7.68
CA THR A 37 32.37 -4.41 -7.22
C THR A 37 32.90 -5.36 -6.15
N LEU A 38 32.07 -5.77 -5.18
CA LEU A 38 32.47 -6.73 -4.14
C LEU A 38 32.76 -8.14 -4.68
N LEU A 39 32.25 -8.46 -5.87
CA LEU A 39 32.44 -9.75 -6.54
C LEU A 39 33.51 -9.70 -7.63
N ASP A 40 34.28 -8.60 -7.71
CA ASP A 40 35.26 -8.33 -8.77
C ASP A 40 34.69 -8.56 -10.18
N ARG A 41 33.44 -8.13 -10.40
CA ARG A 41 32.78 -8.19 -11.71
C ARG A 41 32.66 -6.81 -12.34
N ASP A 42 32.76 -6.79 -13.66
CA ASP A 42 32.54 -5.58 -14.45
C ASP A 42 31.12 -5.05 -14.24
N ILE A 43 31.04 -3.73 -14.06
CA ILE A 43 29.77 -3.03 -13.93
C ILE A 43 29.23 -2.77 -15.34
N PRO A 44 28.04 -3.30 -15.68
CA PRO A 44 27.45 -3.09 -16.99
C PRO A 44 27.17 -1.61 -17.23
N ALA A 45 27.41 -1.16 -18.46
CA ALA A 45 27.19 0.22 -18.87
C ALA A 45 25.72 0.64 -18.70
N THR A 46 25.46 1.94 -18.57
CA THR A 46 24.13 2.49 -18.26
C THR A 46 23.07 2.16 -19.32
N ASP A 47 23.48 1.95 -20.56
CA ASP A 47 22.65 1.56 -21.69
C ASP A 47 22.35 0.05 -21.76
N ASP A 48 22.97 -0.75 -20.89
CA ASP A 48 22.72 -2.18 -20.82
C ASP A 48 21.27 -2.45 -20.36
N PRO A 49 20.52 -3.32 -21.08
CA PRO A 49 19.15 -3.68 -20.71
C PRO A 49 19.00 -4.30 -19.31
N ILE A 50 20.09 -4.71 -18.66
CA ILE A 50 20.06 -5.20 -17.28
C ILE A 50 19.53 -4.16 -16.28
N HIS A 51 19.85 -2.87 -16.47
CA HIS A 51 19.35 -1.79 -15.61
C HIS A 51 17.84 -1.61 -15.75
N LEU A 52 17.31 -1.78 -16.96
CA LEU A 52 15.87 -1.78 -17.21
C LEU A 52 15.18 -2.98 -16.55
N LYS A 53 15.76 -4.18 -16.66
CA LYS A 53 15.24 -5.39 -15.99
C LYS A 53 15.22 -5.23 -14.48
N LEU A 54 16.28 -4.64 -13.91
CA LEU A 54 16.36 -4.36 -12.48
C LEU A 54 15.31 -3.35 -12.04
N ALA A 55 15.11 -2.27 -12.80
CA ALA A 55 14.07 -1.29 -12.52
C ALA A 55 12.66 -1.93 -12.54
N ILE A 56 12.37 -2.78 -13.53
CA ILE A 56 11.09 -3.51 -13.62
C ILE A 56 10.90 -4.41 -12.39
N LEU A 57 11.94 -5.17 -11.99
CA LEU A 57 11.89 -6.00 -10.80
C LEU A 57 11.58 -5.19 -9.54
N VAL A 58 12.25 -4.05 -9.37
CA VAL A 58 12.05 -3.13 -8.25
C VAL A 58 10.63 -2.55 -8.24
N ILE A 59 10.05 -2.26 -9.42
CA ILE A 59 8.66 -1.79 -9.53
C ILE A 59 7.69 -2.87 -9.02
N PHE A 60 7.85 -4.12 -9.47
CA PHE A 60 7.01 -5.24 -9.00
C PHE A 60 7.16 -5.46 -7.49
N LEU A 61 8.39 -5.42 -6.98
CA LEU A 61 8.66 -5.58 -5.55
C LEU A 61 8.07 -4.43 -4.73
N SER A 62 8.19 -3.20 -5.22
CA SER A 62 7.59 -2.01 -4.61
C SER A 62 6.08 -2.13 -4.57
N LEU A 63 5.45 -2.61 -5.64
CA LEU A 63 4.00 -2.83 -5.70
C LEU A 63 3.56 -3.89 -4.67
N LEU A 64 4.29 -5.02 -4.58
CA LEU A 64 4.02 -6.05 -3.58
C LEU A 64 4.15 -5.50 -2.15
N PHE A 65 5.22 -4.76 -1.88
CA PHE A 65 5.47 -4.16 -0.56
C PHE A 65 4.41 -3.11 -0.21
N THR A 66 4.02 -2.28 -1.18
CA THR A 66 2.92 -1.31 -1.04
C THR A 66 1.61 -1.99 -0.71
N LEU A 67 1.30 -3.16 -1.29
CA LEU A 67 0.08 -3.91 -0.98
C LEU A 67 0.12 -4.49 0.44
N LEU A 68 1.24 -5.12 0.83
CA LEU A 68 1.41 -5.75 2.15
C LEU A 68 1.45 -4.72 3.28
N PHE A 69 2.19 -3.64 3.09
CA PHE A 69 2.42 -2.61 4.12
C PHE A 69 1.59 -1.36 3.91
N ARG A 70 0.52 -1.44 3.09
CA ARG A 70 -0.38 -0.32 2.78
C ARG A 70 -0.82 0.45 4.03
N LYS A 71 -1.10 -0.28 5.12
CA LYS A 71 -1.59 0.27 6.39
C LYS A 71 -0.57 1.22 7.06
N PHE A 72 0.73 1.04 6.80
CA PHE A 72 1.80 1.80 7.44
C PHE A 72 2.24 3.00 6.62
N PHE A 73 2.36 2.83 5.30
CA PHE A 73 2.93 3.86 4.43
C PHE A 73 1.88 4.75 3.77
N TYR A 74 0.61 4.34 3.69
CA TYR A 74 -0.41 5.07 2.94
C TYR A 74 -1.54 5.58 3.82
N LEU A 75 -2.09 6.74 3.43
CA LEU A 75 -3.27 7.31 4.05
C LEU A 75 -4.45 6.37 3.88
N ARG A 76 -5.10 6.05 4.99
CA ARG A 76 -6.32 5.24 4.98
C ARG A 76 -7.40 5.96 4.19
N THR A 77 -7.71 5.40 3.02
CA THR A 77 -8.71 5.93 2.10
C THR A 77 -10.12 5.73 2.63
N PHE A 78 -10.43 4.60 3.28
CA PHE A 78 -11.73 4.41 3.90
C PHE A 78 -11.92 5.29 5.16
N SER A 79 -12.97 6.11 5.15
CA SER A 79 -13.39 6.91 6.29
C SER A 79 -13.74 6.00 7.47
N SER A 80 -13.27 6.37 8.66
CA SER A 80 -13.64 5.71 9.92
C SER A 80 -15.16 5.75 10.17
N GLU A 81 -15.88 6.64 9.48
CA GLU A 81 -17.35 6.73 9.53
C GLU A 81 -18.03 5.52 8.89
N VAL A 82 -17.50 4.97 7.78
CA VAL A 82 -18.10 3.78 7.15
C VAL A 82 -18.03 2.57 8.08
N LYS A 83 -16.89 2.40 8.78
CA LYS A 83 -16.76 1.35 9.80
C LYS A 83 -17.66 1.55 11.02
N LYS A 84 -17.92 2.81 11.41
CA LYS A 84 -18.85 3.15 12.50
C LYS A 84 -20.31 2.88 12.10
N THR A 85 -20.66 3.14 10.84
CA THR A 85 -21.99 2.85 10.30
C THR A 85 -22.19 1.33 10.18
N GLU A 86 -21.22 0.59 9.66
CA GLU A 86 -21.28 -0.88 9.62
C GLU A 86 -21.36 -1.52 11.00
N SER A 87 -20.64 -0.97 12.01
CA SER A 87 -20.73 -1.48 13.38
C SER A 87 -22.09 -1.17 14.03
N LYS A 88 -22.66 0.00 13.74
CA LYS A 88 -24.00 0.37 14.23
C LYS A 88 -25.09 -0.50 13.62
N ILE A 89 -25.07 -0.69 12.30
CA ILE A 89 -26.04 -1.53 11.61
C ILE A 89 -25.99 -2.97 12.14
N LYS A 90 -24.78 -3.52 12.38
CA LYS A 90 -24.65 -4.86 12.98
C LYS A 90 -25.21 -4.96 14.40
N GLN A 91 -25.08 -3.92 15.22
CA GLN A 91 -25.67 -3.90 16.56
C GLN A 91 -27.21 -3.80 16.49
N GLU A 92 -27.75 -2.91 15.67
CA GLU A 92 -29.21 -2.76 15.51
C GLU A 92 -29.84 -4.04 14.94
N THR A 93 -29.19 -4.72 14.00
CA THR A 93 -29.70 -6.00 13.47
C THR A 93 -29.68 -7.12 14.52
N GLN A 94 -28.68 -7.14 15.42
CA GLN A 94 -28.64 -8.11 16.51
C GLN A 94 -29.73 -7.85 17.56
N GLU A 95 -29.96 -6.59 17.92
CA GLU A 95 -31.03 -6.21 18.85
C GLU A 95 -32.42 -6.54 18.27
N GLU A 96 -32.67 -6.29 16.98
CA GLU A 96 -33.93 -6.66 16.32
C GLU A 96 -34.15 -8.18 16.29
N LEU A 97 -33.11 -8.96 16.03
CA LEU A 97 -33.17 -10.43 16.04
C LEU A 97 -33.48 -10.99 17.44
N GLU A 98 -32.87 -10.44 18.50
CA GLU A 98 -33.17 -10.85 19.88
C GLU A 98 -34.61 -10.53 20.28
N ILE A 99 -35.14 -9.38 19.85
CA ILE A 99 -36.53 -8.98 20.09
C ILE A 99 -37.50 -9.91 19.35
N TYR A 100 -37.17 -10.33 18.13
CA TYR A 100 -38.02 -11.22 17.34
C TYR A 100 -38.08 -12.64 17.94
N VAL A 101 -36.92 -13.19 18.31
CA VAL A 101 -36.82 -14.53 18.93
C VAL A 101 -37.56 -14.57 20.27
N ASN A 102 -37.48 -13.52 21.09
CA ASN A 102 -38.23 -13.46 22.35
C ASN A 102 -39.76 -13.34 22.18
N LYS A 103 -40.22 -12.89 21.01
CA LYS A 103 -41.65 -12.80 20.68
C LYS A 103 -42.25 -14.12 20.21
N GLU A 104 -41.46 -14.98 19.55
CA GLU A 104 -41.93 -16.30 19.07
C GLU A 104 -41.91 -17.41 20.14
N ILE A 105 -41.17 -17.21 21.24
CA ILE A 105 -41.01 -18.21 22.32
C ILE A 105 -42.08 -18.03 23.44
N LYS A 106 -42.96 -17.04 23.35
CA LYS A 106 -44.07 -16.81 24.30
C LYS A 106 -45.41 -17.18 23.69
#